data_AF-A0AAW1SMC6-F1
#
_entry.id   AF-A0AAW1SMC6-F1
#
_cell.length_a   1.000
_cell.length_b   1.000
_cell.length_c   1.000
_cell.angle_alpha   90.00
_cell.angle_beta   90.00
_cell.angle_gamma   90.00
#
_symmetry.space_group_name_H-M   'P 1'
#
loop_
_entity.id
_entity.type
_entity.pdbx_description
1 polymer ?
#
loop_
_entity_poly.entity_id
_entity_poly.type
_entity_poly.pdbx_seq_one_letter_code
_entity_poly.pdbx_strand_id
1 'polypeptide(L)'
;MPGLAKTPRAVLVAPAGASVPGFLGQIPSRTAVKPSHLARYLHCTTQSSRWPLARISAMASAAPATQLPPLESVKGMLFDIDGTMTDSDPIHFMTFQEILKEQGYRGYNDGEPITREFFDEHITGGHNSILSAFLWPERKQAEQDKFSDDKEARFRELSAGNLKPLPGFMPFLDWIRTSGRPFAAVSNAPKANCISMLKGIGATEYFPKIVLGEECTRPKPFPEPYLEGLKLINRQPHECLAFEDSPSGATAAIKAGIPTVAILTSQTAEQMESIGCCYCIKDYNELIALIPKG
;
A
#
# COMPACT_ATOMS: atom_id res chain seq x y z
N MET A 1 -17.77 39.72 32.43
CA MET A 1 -17.16 39.74 31.09
C MET A 1 -15.79 40.39 31.21
N PRO A 2 -14.72 39.58 31.19
CA PRO A 2 -13.65 39.88 30.25
C PRO A 2 -13.09 38.62 29.54
N GLY A 3 -12.76 38.81 28.26
CA GLY A 3 -11.63 38.17 27.58
C GLY A 3 -11.77 36.72 27.13
N LEU A 4 -12.30 36.49 25.93
CA LEU A 4 -12.00 35.28 25.17
C LEU A 4 -10.49 35.19 24.95
N ALA A 5 -9.84 34.25 25.65
CA ALA A 5 -8.51 33.78 25.29
C ALA A 5 -8.63 33.00 23.97
N LYS A 6 -8.05 33.56 22.90
CA LYS A 6 -7.80 32.82 21.67
C LYS A 6 -6.81 31.70 21.99
N THR A 7 -7.24 30.46 21.85
CA THR A 7 -6.37 29.28 21.82
C THR A 7 -5.32 29.46 20.73
N PRO A 8 -4.02 29.19 20.98
CA PRO A 8 -3.05 29.11 19.92
C PRO A 8 -3.34 27.83 19.10
N ARG A 9 -3.67 27.99 17.81
CA ARG A 9 -3.57 26.90 16.84
C ARG A 9 -2.09 26.57 16.72
N ALA A 10 -1.66 25.44 17.29
CA ALA A 10 -0.35 24.87 17.02
C ALA A 10 -0.30 24.50 15.53
N VAL A 11 0.47 25.26 14.76
CA VAL A 11 0.81 24.92 13.39
C VAL A 11 1.97 23.94 13.49
N LEU A 12 1.73 22.67 13.15
CA LEU A 12 2.79 21.67 12.96
C LEU A 12 3.76 22.20 11.89
N VAL A 13 5.02 22.41 12.26
CA VAL A 13 6.06 22.80 11.32
C VAL A 13 6.84 21.53 10.98
N ALA A 14 6.78 21.09 9.72
CA ALA A 14 7.71 20.09 9.20
C ALA A 14 9.15 20.49 9.59
N PRO A 15 10.04 19.56 9.96
CA PRO A 15 11.42 19.90 10.23
C PRO A 15 11.99 20.70 9.06
N ALA A 16 12.62 21.84 9.35
CA ALA A 16 13.05 22.81 8.34
C ALA A 16 13.86 22.12 7.22
N GLY A 17 13.26 22.00 6.04
CA GLY A 17 13.92 21.48 4.83
C GLY A 17 13.51 20.09 4.34
N ALA A 18 12.53 19.41 4.95
CA ALA A 18 12.07 18.10 4.47
C ALA A 18 10.70 18.18 3.81
N SER A 19 10.68 18.15 2.47
CA SER A 19 9.50 17.74 1.70
C SER A 19 9.63 16.25 1.38
N VAL A 20 8.66 15.42 1.74
CA VAL A 20 8.51 14.09 1.14
C VAL A 20 8.20 14.31 -0.35
N PRO A 21 8.96 13.74 -1.30
CA PRO A 21 8.61 13.89 -2.72
C PRO A 21 7.22 13.29 -2.95
N GLY A 22 6.24 14.15 -3.22
CA GLY A 22 4.94 13.74 -3.72
C GLY A 22 5.13 12.92 -4.99
N PHE A 23 4.51 11.75 -5.03
CA PHE A 23 4.56 10.84 -6.16
C PHE A 23 3.63 11.32 -7.28
N LEU A 24 3.79 12.56 -7.76
CA LEU A 24 3.11 13.08 -8.95
C LEU A 24 4.01 14.19 -9.54
N GLY A 25 4.43 13.97 -10.79
CA GLY A 25 5.45 14.78 -11.44
C GLY A 25 5.01 16.22 -11.75
N GLN A 26 5.94 17.15 -11.57
CA GLN A 26 6.20 18.30 -12.46
C GLN A 26 7.54 18.96 -12.08
N ILE A 27 8.42 19.15 -13.07
CA ILE A 27 9.62 20.02 -13.03
C ILE A 27 9.14 21.36 -13.66
N PRO A 28 9.34 22.57 -13.08
CA PRO A 28 10.66 23.24 -12.92
C PRO A 28 10.72 24.17 -11.65
N SER A 29 11.75 24.93 -11.28
CA SER A 29 12.91 25.54 -11.96
C SER A 29 14.01 25.85 -10.93
N ARG A 30 15.24 26.05 -11.42
CA ARG A 30 16.47 26.28 -10.66
C ARG A 30 16.43 27.55 -9.80
N THR A 31 16.77 27.43 -8.50
CA THR A 31 17.76 28.32 -7.85
C THR A 31 18.29 27.76 -6.52
N ALA A 32 19.61 27.56 -6.50
CA ALA A 32 20.57 27.73 -5.39
C ALA A 32 20.36 26.98 -4.06
N VAL A 33 20.92 25.76 -3.96
CA VAL A 33 21.51 25.25 -2.70
C VAL A 33 22.87 24.60 -3.01
N LYS A 34 23.87 24.88 -2.17
CA LYS A 34 25.29 24.50 -2.33
C LYS A 34 25.51 22.97 -2.23
N PRO A 35 26.50 22.40 -2.94
CA PRO A 35 26.63 20.96 -3.09
C PRO A 35 27.60 20.33 -2.07
N SER A 36 27.08 19.49 -1.18
CA SER A 36 27.82 18.35 -0.61
C SER A 36 26.84 17.44 0.13
N HIS A 37 26.70 16.19 -0.36
CA HIS A 37 25.96 15.02 0.21
C HIS A 37 24.88 14.37 -0.68
N LEU A 38 24.77 14.74 -1.97
CA LEU A 38 23.95 14.01 -2.96
C LEU A 38 24.74 13.01 -3.83
N ALA A 39 26.02 12.75 -3.53
CA ALA A 39 26.92 11.99 -4.40
C ALA A 39 27.07 10.49 -4.11
N ARG A 40 26.26 9.88 -3.21
CA ARG A 40 26.38 8.43 -2.90
C ARG A 40 25.20 7.55 -3.31
N TYR A 41 24.12 8.10 -3.86
CA TYR A 41 22.98 7.30 -4.35
C TYR A 41 22.83 7.26 -5.89
N LEU A 42 23.64 8.02 -6.64
CA LEU A 42 23.59 8.08 -8.11
C LEU A 42 24.69 7.26 -8.82
N HIS A 43 25.37 6.34 -8.14
CA HIS A 43 26.47 5.55 -8.73
C HIS A 43 26.15 4.08 -9.03
N CYS A 44 24.87 3.70 -9.08
CA CYS A 44 24.44 2.38 -9.59
C CYS A 44 23.52 2.51 -10.81
N THR A 45 23.80 3.47 -11.69
CA THR A 45 23.08 3.63 -12.97
C THR A 45 24.02 4.02 -14.11
N THR A 46 25.25 3.50 -14.17
CA THR A 46 26.09 3.61 -15.37
C THR A 46 27.07 2.45 -15.50
N GLN A 47 26.59 1.21 -15.51
CA GLN A 47 27.33 0.14 -16.21
C GLN A 47 26.40 -0.66 -17.11
N SER A 48 26.60 -0.42 -18.40
CA SER A 48 26.09 -1.19 -19.51
C SER A 48 26.52 -2.66 -19.39
N SER A 49 25.56 -3.56 -19.29
CA SER A 49 25.75 -4.94 -19.73
C SER A 49 24.60 -5.30 -20.67
N ARG A 50 24.95 -5.35 -21.97
CA ARG A 50 24.12 -5.85 -23.05
C ARG A 50 23.74 -7.30 -22.74
N TRP A 51 22.44 -7.58 -22.65
CA TRP A 51 21.91 -8.95 -22.72
C TRP A 51 21.08 -9.08 -24.00
N PRO A 52 21.17 -10.22 -24.72
CA PRO A 52 20.57 -10.38 -26.03
C PRO A 52 19.06 -10.52 -25.92
N LEU A 53 18.34 -9.70 -26.70
CA LEU A 53 16.90 -9.74 -26.91
C LEU A 53 16.51 -11.09 -27.54
N ALA A 54 15.97 -12.01 -26.73
CA ALA A 54 15.24 -13.17 -27.21
C ALA A 54 13.75 -13.04 -26.83
N ARG A 55 12.99 -12.48 -27.79
CA ARG A 55 11.55 -12.60 -28.01
C ARG A 55 10.67 -12.92 -26.77
N ILE A 56 10.33 -11.88 -26.01
CA ILE A 56 8.96 -11.78 -25.47
C ILE A 56 8.15 -11.15 -26.60
N SER A 57 7.41 -12.00 -27.32
CA SER A 57 6.47 -11.55 -28.34
C SER A 57 5.47 -10.60 -27.69
N ALA A 58 5.31 -9.42 -28.27
CA ALA A 58 4.33 -8.43 -27.88
C ALA A 58 2.95 -9.09 -27.73
N MET A 59 2.38 -8.98 -26.52
CA MET A 59 0.94 -9.03 -26.36
C MET A 59 0.44 -7.60 -26.17
N ALA A 60 -0.63 -7.32 -26.89
CA ALA A 60 -1.06 -6.01 -27.31
C ALA A 60 -1.39 -5.09 -26.13
N SER A 61 -1.04 -3.82 -26.31
CA SER A 61 -1.69 -2.68 -25.67
C SER A 61 -3.17 -2.67 -26.06
N ALA A 62 -4.00 -3.41 -25.32
CA ALA A 62 -5.42 -3.13 -25.27
C ALA A 62 -5.62 -1.83 -24.48
N ALA A 63 -6.50 -0.95 -24.95
CA ALA A 63 -7.00 0.15 -24.12
C ALA A 63 -7.47 -0.42 -22.77
N PRO A 64 -7.30 0.29 -21.64
CA PRO A 64 -7.81 -0.19 -20.36
C PRO A 64 -9.29 -0.49 -20.55
N ALA A 65 -9.67 -1.75 -20.35
CA ALA A 65 -11.08 -2.12 -20.35
C ALA A 65 -11.73 -1.31 -19.22
N THR A 66 -12.60 -0.36 -19.55
CA THR A 66 -13.35 0.44 -18.57
C THR A 66 -14.47 -0.37 -17.90
N GLN A 67 -14.49 -1.68 -18.10
CA GLN A 67 -15.51 -2.59 -17.60
C GLN A 67 -14.85 -3.85 -17.07
N LEU A 68 -15.30 -4.26 -15.89
CA LEU A 68 -14.96 -5.53 -15.28
C LEU A 68 -15.41 -6.68 -16.19
N PRO A 69 -14.58 -7.72 -16.43
CA PRO A 69 -15.07 -8.92 -17.10
C PRO A 69 -16.19 -9.56 -16.26
N PRO A 70 -17.12 -10.33 -16.87
CA PRO A 70 -18.07 -11.13 -16.11
C PRO A 70 -17.32 -11.96 -15.06
N LEU A 71 -17.71 -11.86 -13.80
CA LEU A 71 -16.96 -12.47 -12.69
C LEU A 71 -16.85 -14.00 -12.83
N GLU A 72 -17.79 -14.64 -13.53
CA GLU A 72 -17.79 -16.07 -13.84
C GLU A 72 -16.63 -16.48 -14.74
N SER A 73 -16.18 -15.55 -15.60
CA SER A 73 -15.08 -15.79 -16.55
C SER A 73 -13.69 -15.67 -15.92
N VAL A 74 -13.60 -15.05 -14.75
CA VAL A 74 -12.35 -14.89 -13.99
C VAL A 74 -11.97 -16.23 -13.38
N LYS A 75 -10.75 -16.70 -13.60
CA LYS A 75 -10.28 -18.04 -13.17
C LYS A 75 -9.33 -18.01 -11.99
N GLY A 76 -8.96 -16.83 -11.49
CA GLY A 76 -8.11 -16.67 -10.31
C GLY A 76 -8.13 -15.24 -9.77
N MET A 77 -7.83 -15.07 -8.48
CA MET A 77 -7.90 -13.76 -7.83
C MET A 77 -6.70 -13.53 -6.92
N LEU A 78 -6.15 -12.33 -6.94
CA LEU A 78 -5.03 -11.93 -6.09
C LEU A 78 -5.41 -10.69 -5.30
N PHE A 79 -5.20 -10.72 -4.00
CA PHE A 79 -5.63 -9.65 -3.11
C PHE A 79 -4.42 -9.06 -2.40
N ASP A 80 -4.27 -7.74 -2.41
CA ASP A 80 -3.57 -7.10 -1.29
C ASP A 80 -4.37 -7.27 0.01
N ILE A 81 -3.77 -6.97 1.16
CA ILE A 81 -4.36 -7.14 2.48
C ILE A 81 -4.71 -5.78 3.09
N ASP A 82 -3.72 -4.90 3.21
CA ASP A 82 -3.82 -3.65 3.97
C ASP A 82 -4.58 -2.63 3.14
N GLY A 83 -5.66 -2.04 3.67
CA GLY A 83 -6.57 -1.19 2.89
C GLY A 83 -7.43 -1.95 1.87
N THR A 84 -7.08 -3.18 1.49
CA THR A 84 -7.77 -3.94 0.43
C THR A 84 -8.74 -4.99 0.94
N MET A 85 -8.43 -5.72 2.02
CA MET A 85 -9.35 -6.67 2.68
C MET A 85 -10.02 -6.04 3.91
N THR A 86 -9.37 -5.05 4.50
CA THR A 86 -9.74 -4.38 5.72
C THR A 86 -9.29 -2.93 5.63
N ASP A 87 -10.12 -2.00 6.12
CA ASP A 87 -9.69 -0.61 6.28
C ASP A 87 -8.86 -0.51 7.56
N SER A 88 -7.54 -0.38 7.39
CA SER A 88 -6.58 -0.29 8.50
C SER A 88 -6.03 1.13 8.71
N ASP A 89 -6.41 2.09 7.87
CA ASP A 89 -6.00 3.50 7.95
C ASP A 89 -6.26 4.10 9.35
N PRO A 90 -7.43 3.90 9.98
CA PRO A 90 -7.67 4.42 11.33
C PRO A 90 -6.69 3.86 12.37
N ILE A 91 -6.28 2.59 12.23
CA ILE A 91 -5.35 1.94 13.15
C ILE A 91 -3.92 2.42 12.91
N HIS A 92 -3.52 2.61 11.64
CA HIS A 92 -2.23 3.26 11.33
C HIS A 92 -2.16 4.67 11.91
N PHE A 93 -3.21 5.47 11.74
CA PHE A 93 -3.27 6.81 12.32
C PHE A 93 -3.11 6.78 13.85
N MET A 94 -3.87 5.92 14.54
CA MET A 94 -3.73 5.74 16.00
C MET A 94 -2.31 5.28 16.39
N THR A 95 -1.74 4.35 15.64
CA THR A 95 -0.39 3.82 15.87
C THR A 95 0.65 4.95 15.80
N PHE A 96 0.61 5.76 14.72
CA PHE A 96 1.52 6.88 14.56
C PHE A 96 1.31 7.95 15.62
N GLN A 97 0.05 8.23 15.98
CA GLN A 97 -0.26 9.18 17.04
C GLN A 97 0.34 8.75 18.39
N GLU A 98 0.21 7.48 18.77
CA GLU A 98 0.75 6.96 20.03
C GLU A 98 2.29 6.94 20.02
N ILE A 99 2.90 6.35 18.98
CA ILE A 99 4.35 6.16 18.96
C ILE A 99 5.10 7.49 18.83
N LEU A 100 4.60 8.44 18.04
CA LEU A 100 5.21 9.77 17.91
C LEU A 100 5.07 10.58 19.19
N LYS A 101 3.93 10.45 19.89
CA LYS A 101 3.73 11.05 21.20
C LYS A 101 4.73 10.48 22.23
N GLU A 102 4.96 9.16 22.22
CA GLU A 102 5.99 8.53 23.06
C GLU A 102 7.40 9.03 22.72
N GLN A 103 7.70 9.29 21.44
CA GLN A 103 8.95 9.96 21.03
C GLN A 103 9.01 11.43 21.46
N GLY A 104 7.91 12.05 21.84
CA GLY A 104 7.92 13.41 22.38
C GLY A 104 8.60 13.56 23.72
N TYR A 105 8.63 12.50 24.54
CA TYR A 105 9.53 12.41 25.70
C TYR A 105 11.02 12.42 25.31
N ARG A 106 11.31 12.27 24.01
CA ARG A 106 12.65 12.32 23.39
C ARG A 106 12.80 13.51 22.43
N GLY A 107 11.92 14.51 22.52
CA GLY A 107 12.02 15.78 21.80
C GLY A 107 11.28 15.89 20.46
N TYR A 108 10.40 14.93 20.11
CA TYR A 108 9.54 15.04 18.93
C TYR A 108 8.24 15.82 19.23
N ASN A 109 7.98 16.90 18.50
CA ASN A 109 6.72 17.66 18.56
C ASN A 109 6.28 18.04 19.99
N ASP A 110 7.23 18.26 20.90
CA ASP A 110 7.00 18.57 22.32
C ASP A 110 6.05 17.62 23.07
N GLY A 111 5.87 16.37 22.60
CA GLY A 111 4.92 15.42 23.21
C GLY A 111 3.45 15.62 22.81
N GLU A 112 3.16 16.50 21.85
CA GLU A 112 1.82 16.66 21.31
C GLU A 112 1.53 15.58 20.25
N PRO A 113 0.31 15.01 20.24
CA PRO A 113 -0.09 14.06 19.22
C PRO A 113 -0.17 14.71 17.83
N ILE A 114 0.17 13.96 16.79
CA ILE A 114 -0.05 14.41 15.41
C ILE A 114 -1.55 14.51 15.10
N THR A 115 -1.92 15.43 14.21
CA THR A 115 -3.30 15.55 13.71
C THR A 115 -3.56 14.61 12.55
N ARG A 116 -4.85 14.41 12.23
CA ARG A 116 -5.28 13.62 11.07
C ARG A 116 -4.74 14.24 9.77
N GLU A 117 -4.78 15.56 9.65
CA GLU A 117 -4.30 16.27 8.46
C GLU A 117 -2.80 16.05 8.23
N PHE A 118 -1.98 16.08 9.29
CA PHE A 118 -0.56 15.79 9.16
C PHE A 118 -0.30 14.36 8.69
N PHE A 119 -1.06 13.40 9.23
CA PHE A 119 -0.97 12.00 8.83
C PHE A 119 -1.32 11.81 7.36
N ASP A 120 -2.44 12.38 6.90
CA ASP A 120 -2.89 12.29 5.51
C ASP A 120 -1.89 12.92 4.53
N GLU A 121 -1.28 14.05 4.89
CA GLU A 121 -0.33 14.77 4.02
C GLU A 121 1.07 14.16 3.97
N HIS A 122 1.54 13.53 5.05
CA HIS A 122 2.96 13.16 5.20
C HIS A 122 3.21 11.67 5.44
N ILE A 123 2.20 10.91 5.87
CA ILE A 123 2.35 9.52 6.31
C ILE A 123 1.61 8.55 5.40
N THR A 124 0.36 8.86 5.04
CA THR A 124 -0.50 7.98 4.24
C THR A 124 0.16 7.54 2.94
N GLY A 125 0.14 6.23 2.68
CA GLY A 125 0.76 5.62 1.48
C GLY A 125 2.30 5.59 1.48
N GLY A 126 2.96 6.09 2.53
CA GLY A 126 4.41 6.09 2.66
C GLY A 126 5.00 4.73 3.06
N HIS A 127 6.12 4.35 2.45
CA HIS A 127 6.90 3.19 2.90
C HIS A 127 7.66 3.50 4.20
N ASN A 128 7.74 2.54 5.12
CA ASN A 128 8.40 2.70 6.43
C ASN A 128 9.80 3.31 6.39
N SER A 129 10.62 2.91 5.42
CA SER A 129 11.98 3.43 5.27
C SER A 129 12.00 4.91 4.89
N ILE A 130 11.07 5.34 4.03
CA ILE A 130 10.91 6.75 3.64
C ILE A 130 10.38 7.55 4.82
N LEU A 131 9.36 7.03 5.50
CA LEU A 131 8.75 7.69 6.66
C LEU A 131 9.73 7.85 7.81
N SER A 132 10.52 6.81 8.12
CA SER A 132 11.51 6.88 9.19
C SER A 132 12.65 7.84 8.85
N ALA A 133 13.08 7.90 7.59
CA ALA A 133 14.07 8.89 7.15
C ALA A 133 13.52 10.33 7.15
N PHE A 134 12.24 10.51 6.82
CA PHE A 134 11.56 11.80 6.86
C PHE A 134 11.39 12.33 8.30
N LEU A 135 10.96 11.46 9.21
CA LEU A 135 10.70 11.80 10.60
C LEU A 135 12.00 11.92 11.43
N TRP A 136 13.07 11.22 11.05
CA TRP A 136 14.37 11.22 11.74
C TRP A 136 15.58 11.25 10.79
N PRO A 137 15.74 12.32 10.00
CA PRO A 137 16.83 12.43 9.01
C PRO A 137 18.23 12.40 9.63
N GLU A 138 18.37 12.79 10.91
CA GLU A 138 19.61 12.83 11.66
C GLU A 138 19.99 11.50 12.35
N ARG A 139 19.04 10.56 12.48
CA ARG A 139 19.27 9.28 13.16
C ARG A 139 19.98 8.29 12.26
N LYS A 140 20.72 7.35 12.86
CA LYS A 140 21.36 6.26 12.13
C LYS A 140 20.29 5.29 11.61
N GLN A 141 20.61 4.57 10.52
CA GLN A 141 19.70 3.58 9.93
C GLN A 141 19.15 2.59 10.96
N ALA A 142 20.01 2.03 11.83
CA ALA A 142 19.58 1.10 12.86
C ALA A 142 18.54 1.66 13.85
N GLU A 143 18.56 2.98 14.09
CA GLU A 143 17.57 3.64 14.95
C GLU A 143 16.25 3.90 14.22
N GLN A 144 16.31 4.18 12.91
CA GLN A 144 15.13 4.27 12.03
C GLN A 144 14.46 2.91 11.85
N ASP A 145 15.26 1.85 11.68
CA ASP A 145 14.78 0.47 11.59
C ASP A 145 14.11 0.05 12.89
N LYS A 146 14.74 0.36 14.04
CA LYS A 146 14.13 0.11 15.35
C LYS A 146 12.80 0.86 15.53
N PHE A 147 12.71 2.12 15.10
CA PHE A 147 11.45 2.85 15.13
C PHE A 147 10.38 2.16 14.29
N SER A 148 10.73 1.71 13.08
CA SER A 148 9.82 0.96 12.23
C SER A 148 9.34 -0.32 12.92
N ASP A 149 10.23 -1.12 13.51
CA ASP A 149 9.88 -2.33 14.24
C ASP A 149 8.94 -2.07 15.43
N ASP A 150 9.24 -1.04 16.22
CA ASP A 150 8.42 -0.61 17.36
C ASP A 150 7.03 -0.14 16.87
N LYS A 151 6.96 0.57 15.74
CA LYS A 151 5.71 0.99 15.09
C LYS A 151 4.89 -0.21 14.65
N GLU A 152 5.50 -1.20 14.01
CA GLU A 152 4.79 -2.41 13.59
C GLU A 152 4.31 -3.26 14.76
N ALA A 153 5.07 -3.30 15.86
CA ALA A 153 4.62 -3.93 17.09
C ALA A 153 3.37 -3.25 17.65
N ARG A 154 3.38 -1.92 17.74
CA ARG A 154 2.22 -1.15 18.22
C ARG A 154 1.01 -1.29 17.30
N PHE A 155 1.22 -1.31 15.97
CA PHE A 155 0.14 -1.59 15.02
C PHE A 155 -0.53 -2.92 15.31
N ARG A 156 0.25 -4.00 15.54
CA ARG A 156 -0.32 -5.32 15.86
C ARG A 156 -1.06 -5.36 17.19
N GLU A 157 -0.64 -4.60 18.19
CA GLU A 157 -1.33 -4.47 19.47
C GLU A 157 -2.69 -3.78 19.29
N LEU A 158 -2.71 -2.65 18.57
CA LEU A 158 -3.92 -1.89 18.31
C LEU A 158 -4.87 -2.59 17.33
N SER A 159 -4.35 -3.38 16.40
CA SER A 159 -5.16 -4.09 15.41
C SER A 159 -5.92 -5.27 16.01
N ALA A 160 -5.43 -5.83 17.13
CA ALA A 160 -6.05 -6.95 17.81
C ALA A 160 -7.46 -6.61 18.32
N GLY A 161 -8.48 -7.12 17.62
CA GLY A 161 -9.90 -6.93 17.96
C GLY A 161 -10.54 -5.66 17.37
N ASN A 162 -9.78 -4.82 16.67
CA ASN A 162 -10.29 -3.57 16.08
C ASN A 162 -10.44 -3.63 14.55
N LEU A 163 -9.86 -4.63 13.89
CA LEU A 163 -10.01 -4.82 12.44
C LEU A 163 -11.36 -5.45 12.09
N LYS A 164 -11.91 -5.00 10.95
CA LYS A 164 -13.12 -5.57 10.35
C LYS A 164 -12.88 -5.81 8.87
N PRO A 165 -13.40 -6.91 8.29
CA PRO A 165 -13.37 -7.06 6.84
C PRO A 165 -14.12 -5.90 6.20
N LEU A 166 -13.66 -5.46 5.03
CA LEU A 166 -14.43 -4.51 4.23
C LEU A 166 -15.82 -5.07 3.92
N PRO A 167 -16.85 -4.22 3.83
CA PRO A 167 -18.20 -4.67 3.49
C PRO A 167 -18.20 -5.56 2.23
N GLY A 168 -18.85 -6.71 2.33
CA GLY A 168 -18.91 -7.70 1.25
C GLY A 168 -17.67 -8.58 1.07
N PHE A 169 -16.54 -8.31 1.73
CA PHE A 169 -15.31 -9.10 1.48
C PHE A 169 -15.49 -10.58 1.82
N MET A 170 -16.02 -10.90 3.02
CA MET A 170 -16.22 -12.28 3.45
C MET A 170 -17.21 -13.05 2.57
N PRO A 171 -18.41 -12.52 2.23
CA PRO A 171 -19.30 -13.20 1.29
C PRO A 171 -18.70 -13.36 -0.12
N PHE A 172 -17.92 -12.38 -0.59
CA PHE A 172 -17.20 -12.50 -1.86
C PHE A 172 -16.17 -13.63 -1.82
N LEU A 173 -15.39 -13.71 -0.74
CA LEU A 173 -14.40 -14.77 -0.51
C LEU A 173 -15.05 -16.16 -0.44
N ASP A 174 -16.21 -16.27 0.20
CA ASP A 174 -17.01 -17.49 0.22
C ASP A 174 -17.48 -17.92 -1.18
N TRP A 175 -17.93 -16.97 -1.99
CA TRP A 175 -18.31 -17.25 -3.38
C TRP A 175 -17.11 -17.73 -4.22
N ILE A 176 -15.93 -17.11 -4.07
CA ILE A 176 -14.71 -17.55 -4.76
C ILE A 176 -14.38 -18.99 -4.35
N ARG A 177 -14.39 -19.29 -3.06
CA ARG A 177 -14.08 -20.63 -2.53
C ARG A 177 -15.08 -21.68 -3.04
N THR A 178 -16.37 -21.42 -2.93
CA THR A 178 -17.43 -22.37 -3.33
C THR A 178 -17.44 -22.65 -4.84
N SER A 179 -16.99 -21.69 -5.64
CA SER A 179 -16.83 -21.84 -7.08
C SER A 179 -15.55 -22.54 -7.54
N GLY A 180 -14.66 -22.91 -6.62
CA GLY A 180 -13.41 -23.60 -6.94
C GLY A 180 -12.35 -22.71 -7.63
N ARG A 181 -12.48 -21.39 -7.55
CA ARG A 181 -11.48 -20.46 -8.10
C ARG A 181 -10.31 -20.31 -7.13
N PRO A 182 -9.05 -20.54 -7.54
CA PRO A 182 -7.89 -20.35 -6.68
C PRO A 182 -7.65 -18.85 -6.46
N PHE A 183 -7.16 -18.51 -5.27
CA PHE A 183 -6.82 -17.14 -4.91
C PHE A 183 -5.63 -17.08 -3.96
N ALA A 184 -5.00 -15.92 -3.88
CA ALA A 184 -3.84 -15.67 -3.02
C ALA A 184 -3.84 -14.26 -2.44
N ALA A 185 -3.19 -14.09 -1.29
CA ALA A 185 -2.84 -12.79 -0.73
C ALA A 185 -1.42 -12.41 -1.16
N VAL A 186 -1.21 -11.15 -1.55
CA VAL A 186 0.07 -10.59 -2.00
C VAL A 186 0.27 -9.25 -1.30
N SER A 187 1.26 -9.12 -0.41
CA SER A 187 1.43 -7.89 0.38
C SER A 187 2.90 -7.49 0.57
N ASN A 188 3.16 -6.18 0.68
CA ASN A 188 4.44 -5.64 1.13
C ASN A 188 4.53 -5.48 2.65
N ALA A 189 3.43 -5.66 3.39
CA ALA A 189 3.46 -5.56 4.84
C ALA A 189 4.31 -6.70 5.45
N PRO A 190 4.94 -6.47 6.62
CA PRO A 190 5.68 -7.51 7.32
C PRO A 190 4.81 -8.73 7.58
N LYS A 191 5.37 -9.94 7.50
CA LYS A 191 4.63 -11.19 7.71
C LYS A 191 3.75 -11.21 8.96
N ALA A 192 4.28 -10.71 10.08
CA ALA A 192 3.56 -10.67 11.35
C ALA A 192 2.29 -9.79 11.28
N ASN A 193 2.33 -8.71 10.49
CA ASN A 193 1.18 -7.84 10.29
C ASN A 193 0.15 -8.47 9.38
N CYS A 194 0.58 -9.10 8.27
CA CYS A 194 -0.31 -9.85 7.39
C CYS A 194 -1.10 -10.90 8.17
N ILE A 195 -0.40 -11.68 9.02
CA ILE A 195 -1.03 -12.69 9.89
C ILE A 195 -1.99 -12.03 10.90
N SER A 196 -1.58 -10.94 11.53
CA SER A 196 -2.43 -10.20 12.49
C SER A 196 -3.71 -9.69 11.83
N MET A 197 -3.60 -9.10 10.64
CA MET A 197 -4.74 -8.57 9.89
C MET A 197 -5.72 -9.67 9.47
N LEU A 198 -5.21 -10.75 8.87
CA LEU A 198 -6.03 -11.89 8.48
C LEU A 198 -6.73 -12.55 9.67
N LYS A 199 -6.04 -12.66 10.82
CA LYS A 199 -6.64 -13.12 12.06
C LYS A 199 -7.74 -12.18 12.55
N GLY A 200 -7.47 -10.87 12.52
CA GLY A 200 -8.40 -9.83 12.97
C GLY A 200 -9.73 -9.85 12.21
N ILE A 201 -9.68 -10.10 10.89
CA ILE A 201 -10.89 -10.17 10.06
C ILE A 201 -11.48 -11.59 9.92
N GLY A 202 -10.90 -12.59 10.59
CA GLY A 202 -11.37 -13.98 10.52
C GLY A 202 -11.10 -14.70 9.20
N ALA A 203 -10.06 -14.27 8.45
CA ALA A 203 -9.72 -14.79 7.13
C ALA A 203 -8.51 -15.75 7.11
N THR A 204 -7.89 -16.05 8.25
CA THR A 204 -6.67 -16.89 8.33
C THR A 204 -6.78 -18.20 7.54
N GLU A 205 -7.90 -18.93 7.70
CA GLU A 205 -8.11 -20.24 7.07
C GLU A 205 -8.24 -20.16 5.54
N TYR A 206 -8.54 -18.98 4.99
CA TYR A 206 -8.65 -18.77 3.54
C TYR A 206 -7.28 -18.55 2.89
N PHE A 207 -6.28 -18.10 3.64
CA PHE A 207 -4.96 -17.72 3.11
C PHE A 207 -3.84 -18.49 3.81
N PRO A 208 -3.73 -19.82 3.59
CA PRO A 208 -2.67 -20.63 4.20
C PRO A 208 -1.26 -20.26 3.72
N LYS A 209 -1.16 -19.54 2.59
CA LYS A 209 0.07 -18.97 2.05
C LYS A 209 -0.18 -17.53 1.63
N ILE A 210 0.80 -16.68 1.92
CA ILE A 210 0.81 -15.26 1.58
C ILE A 210 2.09 -15.02 0.80
N VAL A 211 1.99 -14.32 -0.33
CA VAL A 211 3.18 -13.84 -1.04
C VAL A 211 3.63 -12.55 -0.39
N LEU A 212 4.82 -12.58 0.18
CA LEU A 212 5.38 -11.46 0.93
C LEU A 212 6.41 -10.73 0.08
N GLY A 213 6.27 -9.41 -0.02
CA GLY A 213 7.21 -8.56 -0.75
C GLY A 213 8.63 -8.62 -0.19
N GLU A 214 8.78 -8.85 1.12
CA GLU A 214 10.08 -9.03 1.79
C GLU A 214 10.80 -10.33 1.38
N GLU A 215 10.06 -11.34 0.88
CA GLU A 215 10.61 -12.58 0.35
C GLU A 215 10.94 -12.48 -1.16
N CYS A 216 10.58 -11.36 -1.80
CA CYS A 216 10.85 -11.08 -3.21
C CYS A 216 12.16 -10.30 -3.38
N THR A 217 12.84 -10.50 -4.50
CA THR A 217 14.03 -9.71 -4.88
C THR A 217 13.67 -8.24 -5.05
N ARG A 218 12.48 -7.98 -5.62
CA ARG A 218 11.94 -6.63 -5.80
C ARG A 218 10.48 -6.58 -5.33
N PRO A 219 10.18 -5.91 -4.20
CA PRO A 219 8.81 -5.76 -3.71
C PRO A 219 7.97 -4.82 -4.60
N LYS A 220 6.67 -4.63 -4.29
CA LYS A 220 5.83 -3.63 -4.99
C LYS A 220 6.54 -2.25 -4.92
N PRO A 221 6.65 -1.48 -6.03
CA PRO A 221 5.82 -1.51 -7.24
C PRO A 221 6.36 -2.39 -8.39
N PHE A 222 7.34 -3.26 -8.14
CA PHE A 222 7.78 -4.23 -9.12
C PHE A 222 6.78 -5.40 -9.20
N PRO A 223 6.63 -6.04 -10.38
CA PRO A 223 5.59 -7.05 -10.59
C PRO A 223 5.87 -8.40 -9.90
N GLU A 224 7.07 -8.60 -9.35
CA GLU A 224 7.53 -9.89 -8.82
C GLU A 224 6.57 -10.52 -7.79
N PRO A 225 6.05 -9.79 -6.78
CA PRO A 225 5.09 -10.39 -5.83
C PRO A 225 3.82 -10.90 -6.51
N TYR A 226 3.30 -10.20 -7.52
CA TYR A 226 2.12 -10.65 -8.26
C TYR A 226 2.42 -11.81 -9.20
N LEU A 227 3.61 -11.85 -9.80
CA LEU A 227 4.07 -12.99 -10.60
C LEU A 227 4.24 -14.25 -9.74
N GLU A 228 4.75 -14.12 -8.52
CA GLU A 228 4.79 -15.22 -7.55
C GLU A 228 3.38 -15.64 -7.11
N GLY A 229 2.46 -14.69 -6.92
CA GLY A 229 1.05 -14.99 -6.67
C GLY A 229 0.40 -15.79 -7.81
N LEU A 230 0.64 -15.42 -9.06
CA LEU A 230 0.15 -16.13 -10.24
C LEU A 230 0.71 -17.55 -10.34
N LYS A 231 2.00 -17.74 -10.02
CA LYS A 231 2.61 -19.07 -9.91
C LYS A 231 1.96 -19.90 -8.82
N LEU A 232 1.71 -19.30 -7.64
CA LEU A 232 1.10 -19.97 -6.50
C LEU A 232 -0.31 -20.50 -6.82
N ILE A 233 -1.12 -19.71 -7.55
CA ILE A 233 -2.47 -20.12 -7.96
C ILE A 233 -2.51 -20.88 -9.30
N ASN A 234 -1.35 -21.04 -9.96
CA ASN A 234 -1.19 -21.66 -11.27
C ASN A 234 -2.14 -21.08 -12.33
N ARG A 235 -2.07 -19.77 -12.57
CA ARG A 235 -2.90 -19.06 -13.56
C ARG A 235 -2.09 -18.08 -14.39
N GLN A 236 -2.61 -17.77 -15.58
CA GLN A 236 -2.07 -16.71 -16.42
C GLN A 236 -2.61 -15.34 -16.00
N PRO A 237 -1.86 -14.25 -16.19
CA PRO A 237 -2.30 -12.90 -15.80
C PRO A 237 -3.67 -12.50 -16.34
N HIS A 238 -3.94 -12.77 -17.62
CA HIS A 238 -5.19 -12.40 -18.30
C HIS A 238 -6.40 -13.23 -17.86
N GLU A 239 -6.20 -14.29 -17.08
CA GLU A 239 -7.29 -15.10 -16.51
C GLU A 239 -7.69 -14.62 -15.11
N CYS A 240 -6.97 -13.64 -14.55
CA CYS A 240 -7.08 -13.25 -13.16
C CYS A 240 -7.56 -11.81 -12.96
N LEU A 241 -8.00 -11.51 -11.74
CA LEU A 241 -8.14 -10.15 -11.24
C LEU A 241 -7.21 -9.92 -10.05
N ALA A 242 -6.63 -8.73 -9.97
CA ALA A 242 -5.96 -8.23 -8.76
C ALA A 242 -6.85 -7.19 -8.05
N PHE A 243 -6.81 -7.16 -6.72
CA PHE A 243 -7.49 -6.18 -5.89
C PHE A 243 -6.43 -5.42 -5.08
N GLU A 244 -6.48 -4.07 -5.14
CA GLU A 244 -5.49 -3.16 -4.56
C GLU A 244 -6.12 -1.82 -4.19
N ASP A 245 -5.61 -1.16 -3.15
CA ASP A 245 -5.99 0.19 -2.75
C ASP A 245 -4.85 1.21 -2.98
N SER A 246 -3.63 0.73 -3.18
CA SER A 246 -2.42 1.55 -3.19
C SER A 246 -1.85 1.79 -4.59
N PRO A 247 -1.23 2.96 -4.86
CA PRO A 247 -0.58 3.21 -6.15
C PRO A 247 0.57 2.24 -6.44
N SER A 248 1.37 1.93 -5.41
CA SER A 248 2.52 1.02 -5.52
C SER A 248 2.06 -0.38 -5.91
N GLY A 249 1.02 -0.87 -5.25
CA GLY A 249 0.52 -2.20 -5.47
C GLY A 249 -0.28 -2.36 -6.76
N ALA A 250 -1.15 -1.40 -7.10
CA ALA A 250 -1.80 -1.36 -8.41
C ALA A 250 -0.77 -1.36 -9.55
N THR A 251 0.29 -0.55 -9.43
CA THR A 251 1.40 -0.54 -10.40
C THR A 251 2.07 -1.91 -10.53
N ALA A 252 2.26 -2.63 -9.43
CA ALA A 252 2.85 -3.96 -9.44
C ALA A 252 1.96 -4.99 -10.17
N ALA A 253 0.67 -5.02 -9.85
CA ALA A 253 -0.30 -5.93 -10.48
C ALA A 253 -0.43 -5.68 -11.99
N ILE A 254 -0.55 -4.41 -12.39
CA ILE A 254 -0.65 -4.01 -13.80
C ILE A 254 0.62 -4.37 -14.57
N LYS A 255 1.81 -4.14 -13.99
CA LYS A 255 3.08 -4.55 -14.61
C LYS A 255 3.24 -6.08 -14.70
N ALA A 256 2.53 -6.84 -13.87
CA ALA A 256 2.44 -8.29 -13.99
C ALA A 256 1.45 -8.75 -15.08
N GLY A 257 0.74 -7.81 -15.72
CA GLY A 257 -0.23 -8.07 -16.78
C GLY A 257 -1.62 -8.47 -16.26
N ILE A 258 -1.93 -8.19 -14.99
CA ILE A 258 -3.18 -8.58 -14.35
C ILE A 258 -4.15 -7.39 -14.39
N PRO A 259 -5.37 -7.55 -14.95
CA PRO A 259 -6.42 -6.56 -14.80
C PRO A 259 -6.70 -6.29 -13.31
N THR A 260 -6.67 -5.02 -12.90
CA THR A 260 -6.64 -4.63 -11.50
C THR A 260 -7.86 -3.79 -11.13
N VAL A 261 -8.56 -4.23 -10.08
CA VAL A 261 -9.68 -3.53 -9.44
C VAL A 261 -9.15 -2.73 -8.26
N ALA A 262 -9.41 -1.43 -8.26
CA ALA A 262 -9.06 -0.55 -7.17
C ALA A 262 -10.11 -0.56 -6.06
N ILE A 263 -9.68 -0.68 -4.81
CA ILE A 263 -10.50 -0.47 -3.61
C ILE A 263 -10.26 0.97 -3.12
N LEU A 264 -11.31 1.77 -3.02
CA LEU A 264 -11.21 3.22 -2.75
C LEU A 264 -11.12 3.56 -1.25
N THR A 265 -10.36 2.79 -0.49
CA THR A 265 -10.06 3.05 0.93
C THR A 265 -8.95 4.08 1.10
N SER A 266 -7.92 4.04 0.24
CA SER A 266 -6.72 4.89 0.37
C SER A 266 -6.60 6.00 -0.68
N GLN A 267 -7.12 5.78 -1.89
CA GLN A 267 -6.94 6.71 -3.01
C GLN A 267 -8.27 7.00 -3.71
N THR A 268 -8.32 8.12 -4.44
CA THR A 268 -9.48 8.46 -5.28
C THR A 268 -9.53 7.58 -6.54
N ALA A 269 -10.73 7.43 -7.09
CA ALA A 269 -10.92 6.72 -8.37
C ALA A 269 -10.07 7.31 -9.49
N GLU A 270 -10.02 8.65 -9.59
CA GLU A 270 -9.21 9.36 -10.60
C GLU A 270 -7.72 8.99 -10.52
N GLN A 271 -7.16 8.94 -9.31
CA GLN A 271 -5.76 8.54 -9.12
C GLN A 271 -5.53 7.08 -9.55
N MET A 272 -6.42 6.16 -9.14
CA MET A 272 -6.25 4.73 -9.44
C MET A 272 -6.48 4.42 -10.94
N GLU A 273 -7.43 5.09 -11.57
CA GLU A 273 -7.65 5.02 -13.01
C GLU A 273 -6.45 5.56 -13.79
N SER A 274 -5.82 6.65 -13.33
CA SER A 274 -4.61 7.21 -13.96
C SER A 274 -3.42 6.26 -13.96
N ILE A 275 -3.37 5.31 -13.01
CA ILE A 275 -2.35 4.26 -12.92
C ILE A 275 -2.65 3.10 -13.89
N GLY A 276 -3.91 2.93 -14.27
CA GLY A 276 -4.38 1.90 -15.20
C GLY A 276 -5.27 0.83 -14.55
N CYS A 277 -5.84 1.07 -13.36
CA CYS A 277 -6.87 0.19 -12.82
C CYS A 277 -8.09 0.18 -13.76
N CYS A 278 -8.61 -1.01 -14.04
CA CYS A 278 -9.71 -1.19 -15.00
C CYS A 278 -11.09 -0.96 -14.39
N TYR A 279 -11.18 -0.97 -13.06
CA TYR A 279 -12.42 -0.80 -12.32
C TYR A 279 -12.12 -0.29 -10.92
N CYS A 280 -13.02 0.50 -10.33
CA CYS A 280 -12.88 1.06 -9.00
C CYS A 280 -14.15 0.77 -8.20
N ILE A 281 -14.02 0.27 -6.97
CA ILE A 281 -15.13 -0.03 -6.06
C ILE A 281 -14.87 0.57 -4.69
N LYS A 282 -15.93 0.97 -4.00
CA LYS A 282 -15.86 1.41 -2.59
C LYS A 282 -15.69 0.23 -1.66
N ASP A 283 -16.40 -0.86 -1.95
CA ASP A 283 -16.36 -2.10 -1.20
C ASP A 283 -16.82 -3.29 -2.06
N TYR A 284 -16.75 -4.50 -1.50
CA TYR A 284 -17.04 -5.73 -2.22
C TYR A 284 -18.53 -6.01 -2.42
N ASN A 285 -19.44 -5.23 -1.81
CA ASN A 285 -20.87 -5.38 -2.10
C ASN A 285 -21.18 -5.04 -3.56
N GLU A 286 -20.40 -4.14 -4.17
CA GLU A 286 -20.50 -3.82 -5.59
C GLU A 286 -20.20 -5.04 -6.47
N LEU A 287 -19.23 -5.87 -6.09
CA LEU A 287 -18.93 -7.12 -6.82
C LEU A 287 -19.97 -8.20 -6.55
N ILE A 288 -20.45 -8.31 -5.30
CA ILE A 288 -21.52 -9.27 -4.96
C ILE A 288 -22.78 -8.99 -5.79
N ALA A 289 -23.10 -7.72 -6.03
CA ALA A 289 -24.26 -7.33 -6.83
C ALA A 289 -24.15 -7.78 -8.31
N LEU A 290 -22.93 -8.06 -8.79
CA LEU A 290 -22.66 -8.53 -10.16
C LEU A 290 -22.68 -10.05 -10.29
N ILE A 291 -22.69 -10.79 -9.18
CA ILE A 291 -22.77 -12.26 -9.19
C ILE A 291 -24.19 -12.66 -9.66
N PRO A 292 -24.32 -13.46 -10.74
CA PRO A 292 -25.59 -13.99 -11.20
C PRO A 292 -26.30 -14.73 -10.07
N LYS A 293 -27.56 -14.37 -9.85
CA LYS A 293 -28.47 -15.16 -9.02
C LYS A 293 -28.95 -16.31 -9.89
N GLY A 294 -28.53 -17.53 -9.52
CA GLY A 294 -28.98 -18.76 -10.18
C GLY A 294 -30.48 -18.96 -10.12
#